data_AF-A0AAV9TWF9-F1
#
_entry.id   AF-A0AAV9TWF9-F1
#
_cell.length_a   1.000
_cell.length_b   1.000
_cell.length_c   1.000
_cell.angle_alpha   90.00
_cell.angle_beta   90.00
_cell.angle_gamma   90.00
#
_symmetry.space_group_name_H-M   'P 1'
#
loop_
_entity.id
_entity.type
_entity.pdbx_description
1 polymer ?
#
loop_
_entity_poly.entity_id
_entity_poly.type
_entity_poly.pdbx_seq_one_letter_code
_entity_poly.pdbx_strand_id
1 'polypeptide(L)'
;MLEIGTGTGVWAMQFGDDHPEAKVIGVDLSAVQPGLTAPNVKFEIDDIEEEWIFRRPFDYIHAHFMTSSIANWQDLLTQSFK
;
A
#
# COMPACT_ATOMS: atom_id res chain seq x y z
N MET A 1 2.22 -3.89 -7.15
CA MET A 1 2.71 -2.70 -6.43
C MET A 1 1.95 -2.60 -5.11
N LEU A 2 2.65 -2.32 -4.01
CA LEU A 2 2.07 -2.07 -2.69
C LEU A 2 2.34 -0.61 -2.29
N GLU A 3 1.29 0.13 -1.95
CA GLU A 3 1.41 1.45 -1.31
C GLU A 3 1.11 1.34 0.18
N ILE A 4 2.07 1.78 1.01
CA ILE A 4 1.97 1.78 2.46
C ILE A 4 1.61 3.18 2.94
N GLY A 5 0.56 3.28 3.75
CA GLY A 5 0.10 4.56 4.29
C GLY A 5 -0.52 5.43 3.20
N THR A 6 -1.49 4.85 2.49
CA THR A 6 -2.09 5.47 1.30
C THR A 6 -2.72 6.84 1.56
N GLY A 7 -3.11 7.14 2.80
CA GLY A 7 -3.86 8.34 3.14
C GLY A 7 -5.08 8.45 2.23
N THR A 8 -5.24 9.58 1.53
CA THR A 8 -6.35 9.81 0.60
C THR A 8 -6.35 8.92 -0.65
N GLY A 9 -5.26 8.17 -0.92
CA GLY A 9 -5.16 7.28 -2.08
C GLY A 9 -4.85 7.95 -3.42
N VAL A 10 -4.55 9.26 -3.41
CA VAL A 10 -4.29 10.04 -4.64
C VAL A 10 -3.10 9.48 -5.43
N TRP A 11 -2.03 9.08 -4.75
CA TRP A 11 -0.84 8.57 -5.40
C TRP A 11 -1.09 7.20 -6.03
N ALA A 12 -1.67 6.23 -5.30
CA ALA A 12 -2.08 4.93 -5.85
C ALA A 12 -2.99 5.05 -7.07
N MET A 13 -3.95 5.98 -7.03
CA MET A 13 -4.86 6.22 -8.16
C MET A 13 -4.10 6.72 -9.38
N GLN A 14 -3.27 7.75 -9.22
CA GLN A 14 -2.47 8.28 -10.32
C GLN A 14 -1.52 7.23 -10.90
N PHE A 15 -0.84 6.46 -10.04
CA PHE A 15 0.03 5.37 -10.48
C PHE A 15 -0.74 4.29 -11.23
N GLY A 16 -1.92 3.92 -10.74
CA GLY A 16 -2.79 2.95 -11.41
C GLY A 16 -3.28 3.41 -12.78
N ASP A 17 -3.58 4.70 -12.93
CA ASP A 17 -3.98 5.31 -14.20
C ASP A 17 -2.82 5.35 -15.20
N ASP A 18 -1.60 5.67 -14.74
CA ASP A 18 -0.39 5.74 -15.57
C ASP A 18 0.15 4.34 -15.95
N HIS A 19 -0.13 3.33 -15.12
CA HIS A 19 0.31 1.94 -15.27
C HIS A 19 -0.87 0.95 -15.25
N PRO A 20 -1.70 0.91 -16.31
CA PRO A 20 -2.88 0.04 -16.37
C PRO A 20 -2.51 -1.47 -16.32
N GLU A 21 -1.27 -1.83 -16.67
CA GLU A 21 -0.73 -3.19 -16.54
C GLU A 21 -0.43 -3.60 -15.10
N ALA A 22 -0.24 -2.63 -14.20
CA ALA A 22 0.12 -2.88 -12.82
C ALA A 22 -1.14 -3.11 -11.97
N LYS A 23 -1.04 -4.05 -11.03
CA LYS A 23 -2.01 -4.18 -9.94
C LYS A 23 -1.50 -3.43 -8.71
N VAL A 24 -2.29 -2.46 -8.25
CA VAL A 24 -1.99 -1.60 -7.11
C VAL A 24 -2.85 -2.02 -5.92
N ILE A 25 -2.20 -2.25 -4.78
CA ILE A 25 -2.86 -2.43 -3.49
C ILE A 25 -2.36 -1.30 -2.59
N GLY A 26 -3.26 -0.47 -2.10
CA GLY A 26 -2.98 0.52 -1.08
C GLY A 26 -3.47 0.06 0.28
N VAL A 27 -2.65 0.21 1.30
CA VAL A 27 -2.97 -0.16 2.69
C VAL A 27 -2.93 1.07 3.57
N ASP A 28 -3.97 1.24 4.38
CA ASP A 28 -4.03 2.28 5.41
C ASP A 28 -4.84 1.78 6.61
N LEU A 29 -4.51 2.23 7.82
CA LEU A 29 -5.28 1.94 9.02
C LEU A 29 -6.69 2.56 8.97
N SER A 30 -6.89 3.57 8.13
CA SER A 30 -8.10 4.36 8.06
C SER A 30 -8.80 4.25 6.70
N ALA A 31 -10.13 4.15 6.74
CA ALA A 31 -11.00 4.06 5.58
C ALA A 31 -11.27 5.45 4.95
N VAL A 32 -10.22 6.18 4.58
CA VAL A 32 -10.33 7.57 4.09
C VAL A 32 -10.28 7.67 2.56
N GLN A 33 -10.13 6.55 1.85
CA GLN A 33 -9.99 6.50 0.40
C GLN A 33 -11.35 6.61 -0.32
N PRO A 34 -11.37 7.03 -1.61
CA PRO A 34 -12.60 7.15 -2.39
C PRO A 34 -13.28 5.80 -2.59
N GLY A 35 -14.62 5.78 -2.58
CA GLY A 35 -15.39 4.55 -2.85
C GLY A 35 -15.34 4.09 -4.31
N LEU A 36 -14.96 4.98 -5.25
CA LEU A 36 -14.74 4.66 -6.65
C LEU A 36 -13.24 4.69 -6.94
N THR A 37 -12.69 3.54 -7.34
CA THR A 37 -11.27 3.38 -7.67
C THR A 37 -11.08 2.96 -9.12
N ALA A 38 -9.87 3.11 -9.63
CA ALA A 38 -9.50 2.57 -10.93
C ALA A 38 -9.60 1.02 -10.91
N PRO A 39 -9.89 0.35 -12.05
CA PRO A 39 -10.11 -1.10 -12.08
C PRO A 39 -8.94 -1.95 -11.54
N ASN A 40 -7.72 -1.42 -11.61
CA ASN A 40 -6.48 -2.05 -11.19
C ASN A 40 -5.99 -1.59 -9.80
N VAL A 41 -6.72 -0.69 -9.13
CA VAL A 41 -6.38 -0.15 -7.81
C VAL A 41 -7.38 -0.66 -6.77
N LYS A 42 -6.85 -1.21 -5.67
CA LYS A 42 -7.64 -1.63 -4.51
C LYS A 42 -7.08 -1.03 -3.24
N PHE A 43 -7.97 -0.65 -2.33
CA PHE A 43 -7.61 -0.21 -0.99
C PHE A 43 -8.05 -1.26 0.03
N GLU A 44 -7.16 -1.55 0.97
CA GLU A 44 -7.37 -2.48 2.06
C GLU A 44 -7.16 -1.73 3.37
N ILE A 45 -8.09 -1.89 4.31
CA ILE A 45 -7.96 -1.33 5.65
C ILE A 45 -7.25 -2.39 6.48
N ASP A 46 -5.98 -2.16 6.76
CA ASP A 46 -5.12 -3.13 7.44
C ASP A 46 -3.96 -2.43 8.15
N ASP A 47 -3.40 -3.11 9.15
CA ASP A 47 -2.19 -2.65 9.83
C ASP A 47 -0.95 -3.22 9.14
N ILE A 48 -0.14 -2.34 8.57
CA ILE A 48 1.07 -2.76 7.86
C ILE A 48 2.17 -3.33 8.79
N GLU A 49 2.07 -3.09 10.11
CA GLU A 49 2.99 -3.66 11.10
C GLU A 49 2.62 -5.10 11.50
N GLU A 50 1.40 -5.56 11.18
CA GLU A 50 1.00 -6.97 11.38
C GLU A 50 1.66 -7.92 10.35
N GLU A 51 1.42 -9.22 10.51
CA GLU A 51 1.96 -10.23 9.60
C GLU A 51 1.29 -10.12 8.21
N TRP A 52 2.10 -9.86 7.19
CA TRP A 52 1.60 -9.72 5.83
C TRP A 52 1.03 -11.03 5.28
N ILE A 53 -0.27 -11.05 4.97
CA ILE A 53 -0.98 -12.21 4.41
C ILE A 53 -0.95 -12.26 2.86
N PHE A 54 -0.11 -11.43 2.24
CA PHE A 54 0.02 -11.41 0.78
C PHE A 54 0.60 -12.72 0.25
N ARG A 55 -0.05 -13.30 -0.76
CA ARG A 55 0.35 -14.61 -1.32
C ARG A 55 1.57 -14.56 -2.22
N ARG A 56 2.02 -13.38 -2.62
CA ARG A 56 3.10 -13.17 -3.58
C ARG A 56 3.88 -11.91 -3.19
N PRO A 57 5.21 -11.90 -3.42
CA PRO A 57 6.02 -10.71 -3.22
C PRO A 57 5.59 -9.60 -4.18
N PHE A 58 5.91 -8.36 -3.82
CA PHE A 58 5.67 -7.19 -4.66
C PHE A 58 6.93 -6.79 -5.41
N ASP A 59 6.80 -6.48 -6.69
CA ASP A 59 7.92 -5.96 -7.50
C ASP A 59 8.31 -4.52 -7.12
N TYR A 60 7.39 -3.78 -6.49
CA TYR A 60 7.58 -2.40 -6.08
C TYR A 60 6.71 -2.09 -4.86
N ILE A 61 7.34 -1.50 -3.84
CA ILE A 61 6.72 -1.04 -2.60
C ILE A 61 7.00 0.46 -2.47
N HIS A 62 5.94 1.26 -2.34
CA HIS A 62 5.99 2.69 -2.12
C HIS A 62 5.54 3.01 -0.70
N ALA A 63 6.36 3.75 0.04
CA ALA A 63 6.02 4.26 1.36
C ALA A 63 6.45 5.73 1.44
N HIS A 64 5.51 6.62 1.76
CA HIS A 64 5.77 8.06 1.83
C HIS A 64 5.16 8.62 3.12
N PHE A 65 5.89 9.51 3.79
CA PHE A 65 5.48 10.15 5.05
C PHE A 65 5.19 9.18 6.23
N MET A 66 5.82 8.00 6.24
CA MET A 66 5.62 6.99 7.29
C MET A 66 6.55 7.13 8.51
N THR A 67 7.48 8.10 8.53
CA THR A 67 8.57 8.22 9.52
C THR A 67 8.14 8.17 10.99
N SER A 68 6.95 8.67 11.31
CA SER A 68 6.40 8.69 12.68
C SER A 68 5.19 7.78 12.87
N SER A 69 4.90 6.93 11.88
CA SER A 69 3.71 6.09 11.85
C SER A 69 4.04 4.59 11.96
N ILE A 70 5.33 4.25 12.06
CA ILE A 70 5.83 2.87 12.15
C ILE A 70 6.64 2.74 13.45
N ALA A 71 6.25 1.79 14.30
CA ALA A 71 6.94 1.50 15.54
C ALA A 71 8.24 0.71 15.31
N ASN A 72 8.24 -0.27 14.39
CA ASN A 72 9.42 -1.07 14.08
C ASN A 72 9.72 -1.16 12.57
N TRP A 73 10.61 -0.28 12.11
CA TRP A 73 11.10 -0.28 10.73
C TRP A 73 11.86 -1.55 10.33
N GLN A 74 12.55 -2.20 11.26
CA GLN A 74 13.29 -3.42 10.95
C GLN A 74 12.34 -4.56 10.57
N ASP A 75 11.24 -4.69 11.29
CA ASP A 75 10.23 -5.72 11.01
C ASP A 75 9.55 -5.41 9.67
N LEU A 76 9.10 -4.17 9.46
CA LEU A 76 8.49 -3.74 8.20
C LEU A 76 9.38 -4.03 6.98
N LEU A 77 10.66 -3.67 7.06
CA LEU A 77 11.62 -3.95 5.99
C LEU A 77 11.83 -5.44 5.79
N THR A 78 11.93 -6.22 6.88
CA THR A 78 12.09 -7.68 6.78
C THR A 78 10.90 -8.33 6.07
N GLN A 79 9.67 -7.89 6.36
CA GLN A 79 8.46 -8.36 5.69
C GLN A 79 8.40 -7.93 4.21
N SER A 80 8.91 -6.74 3.89
CA SER A 80 8.95 -6.19 2.52
C SER A 80 9.77 -7.02 1.52
N PHE A 81 10.67 -7.87 2.02
CA PHE A 81 11.51 -8.76 1.21
C PHE A 81 11.13 -10.25 1.26
N LYS A 82 10.01 -10.60 1.92
CA LYS A 82 9.46 -11.97 1.91
C LYS A 82 8.77 -12.27 0.57
#